data_AF-A0A514JYJ5-F1
#
_entry.id   AF-A0A514JYJ5-F1
#
_cell.length_a   1.000
_cell.length_b   1.000
_cell.length_c   1.000
_cell.angle_alpha   90.00
_cell.angle_beta   90.00
_cell.angle_gamma   90.00
#
_symmetry.space_group_name_H-M   'P 1'
#
loop_
_entity.id
_entity.type
_entity.pdbx_description
1 polymer ?
#
loop_
_entity_poly.entity_id
_entity_poly.type
_entity_poly.pdbx_seq_one_letter_code
_entity_poly.pdbx_strand_id
1 'polypeptide(L)'
;MRRWIGVAAAAAAVVGLGGWIAEPFARDWWLVRTACDGALPGDAVRQLAENGSHFEDAESTTFRELGEYRCRLSFEGDELRSDLVLRVEAHTGRDQQDHELLTALGDKGFAPQAPAPAGLPAFVDRFGSLRFLLPCPALGKDDDGRRRKLLVRTQFGQDALWGHPAAYETAVGVVNGVSKRLGCGAEPLTAPGGDAGLAEPQDDPKTVPLAEAGGTGCGWLTRAGLADGAGWRVADGVNDAAPTGRCLVYDESAADGGSGHRMTFVAWYGDWSRRFAADDSGRPLSLTATARCDGEAAQFAVDASDGIPGVGQERKRELLEAFARDQVERRDCSGPKVR
;
A
#
# COMPACT_ATOMS: atom_id res chain seq x y z
N MET A 1 -42.69 -41.11 36.14
CA MET A 1 -42.49 -40.97 34.68
C MET A 1 -42.66 -39.53 34.17
N ARG A 2 -43.79 -38.84 34.40
CA ARG A 2 -44.04 -37.45 33.92
C ARG A 2 -42.94 -36.42 34.25
N ARG A 3 -42.31 -36.51 35.41
CA ARG A 3 -41.30 -35.55 35.89
C ARG A 3 -39.93 -35.69 35.18
N TRP A 4 -39.58 -36.88 34.71
CA TRP A 4 -38.33 -37.15 33.98
C TRP A 4 -38.43 -36.74 32.51
N ILE A 5 -39.62 -36.88 31.91
CA ILE A 5 -39.91 -36.41 30.54
C ILE A 5 -39.79 -34.89 30.46
N GLY A 6 -40.29 -34.16 31.46
CA GLY A 6 -40.17 -32.69 31.52
C GLY A 6 -38.72 -32.21 31.64
N VAL A 7 -37.88 -32.90 32.41
CA VAL A 7 -36.45 -32.58 32.55
C VAL A 7 -35.69 -32.86 31.25
N ALA A 8 -35.98 -33.99 30.59
CA ALA A 8 -35.35 -34.31 29.30
C ALA A 8 -35.76 -33.33 28.20
N ALA A 9 -37.03 -32.92 28.14
CA ALA A 9 -37.51 -31.91 27.18
C ALA A 9 -36.89 -30.53 27.43
N ALA A 10 -36.77 -30.11 28.69
CA ALA A 10 -36.11 -28.85 29.04
C ALA A 10 -34.61 -28.88 28.71
N ALA A 11 -33.92 -29.98 28.97
CA ALA A 11 -32.51 -30.14 28.61
C ALA A 11 -32.31 -30.12 27.09
N ALA A 12 -33.17 -30.80 26.32
CA ALA A 12 -33.13 -30.78 24.87
C ALA A 12 -33.40 -29.37 24.30
N ALA A 13 -34.34 -28.62 24.90
CA ALA A 13 -34.62 -27.24 24.51
C ALA A 13 -33.43 -26.31 24.81
N VAL A 14 -32.78 -26.45 25.97
CA VAL A 14 -31.60 -25.65 26.34
C VAL A 14 -30.40 -25.99 25.46
N VAL A 15 -30.16 -27.26 25.14
CA VAL A 15 -29.08 -27.67 24.23
C VAL A 15 -29.39 -27.22 22.79
N GLY A 16 -30.64 -27.32 22.35
CA GLY A 16 -31.06 -26.85 21.03
C GLY A 16 -30.91 -25.33 20.87
N LEU A 17 -31.38 -24.56 21.87
CA LEU A 17 -31.21 -23.10 21.91
C LEU A 17 -29.74 -22.69 22.04
N GLY A 18 -28.99 -23.38 22.91
CA GLY A 18 -27.55 -23.13 23.08
C GLY A 18 -26.73 -23.45 21.82
N GLY A 19 -27.07 -24.54 21.13
CA GLY A 19 -26.47 -24.90 19.85
C GLY A 19 -26.77 -23.88 18.75
N TRP A 20 -28.03 -23.44 18.66
CA TRP A 20 -28.45 -22.44 17.68
C TRP A 20 -27.78 -21.06 17.90
N ILE A 21 -27.60 -20.65 19.17
CA ILE A 21 -26.88 -19.41 19.50
C ILE A 21 -25.38 -19.53 19.24
N ALA A 22 -24.78 -20.71 19.44
CA ALA A 22 -23.33 -20.91 19.30
C ALA A 22 -22.87 -21.18 17.86
N GLU A 23 -23.75 -21.65 16.98
CA GLU A 23 -23.46 -21.98 15.58
C GLU A 23 -22.78 -20.84 14.79
N PRO A 24 -23.28 -19.58 14.78
CA PRO A 24 -22.63 -18.50 14.04
C PRO A 24 -21.22 -18.21 14.57
N PHE A 25 -21.01 -18.23 15.89
CA PHE A 25 -19.69 -18.01 16.48
C PHE A 25 -18.69 -19.13 16.16
N ALA A 26 -19.16 -20.38 16.12
CA ALA A 26 -18.33 -21.51 15.73
C ALA A 26 -17.93 -21.44 14.25
N ARG A 27 -18.88 -21.04 13.38
CA ARG A 27 -18.63 -20.81 11.96
C ARG A 27 -17.64 -19.67 11.75
N ASP A 28 -17.85 -18.52 12.38
CA ASP A 28 -16.93 -17.37 12.31
C ASP A 28 -15.53 -17.75 12.77
N TRP A 29 -15.43 -18.46 13.90
CA TRP A 29 -14.14 -18.89 14.43
C TRP A 29 -13.41 -19.82 13.47
N TRP A 30 -14.13 -20.76 12.87
CA TRP A 30 -13.56 -21.71 11.91
C TRP A 30 -13.16 -21.01 10.60
N LEU A 31 -14.05 -20.21 10.02
CA LEU A 31 -13.80 -19.45 8.79
C LEU A 31 -12.57 -18.57 8.92
N VAL A 32 -12.50 -17.73 9.95
CA VAL A 32 -11.35 -16.85 10.18
C VAL A 32 -10.03 -17.63 10.31
N ARG A 33 -10.08 -18.83 10.90
CA ARG A 33 -8.89 -19.68 11.10
C ARG A 33 -8.41 -20.34 9.81
N THR A 34 -9.32 -20.67 8.89
CA THR A 34 -8.99 -21.40 7.64
C THR A 34 -8.92 -20.49 6.43
N ALA A 35 -9.52 -19.31 6.49
CA ALA A 35 -9.55 -18.34 5.40
C ALA A 35 -8.15 -17.92 4.98
N CYS A 36 -7.99 -17.68 3.67
CA CYS A 36 -6.71 -17.41 3.04
C CYS A 36 -5.65 -18.47 3.38
N ASP A 37 -6.00 -19.76 3.27
CA ASP A 37 -5.12 -20.88 3.61
C ASP A 37 -4.56 -20.83 5.06
N GLY A 38 -5.31 -20.20 5.98
CA GLY A 38 -4.92 -20.00 7.37
C GLY A 38 -3.83 -18.96 7.61
N ALA A 39 -3.63 -18.05 6.65
CA ALA A 39 -2.67 -16.94 6.76
C ALA A 39 -3.18 -15.78 7.64
N LEU A 40 -4.47 -15.76 7.95
CA LEU A 40 -5.09 -14.64 8.65
C LEU A 40 -4.84 -14.68 10.16
N PRO A 41 -4.41 -13.56 10.77
CA PRO A 41 -4.35 -13.43 12.23
C PRO A 41 -5.78 -13.26 12.78
N GLY A 42 -6.31 -14.32 13.37
CA GLY A 42 -7.75 -14.39 13.64
C GLY A 42 -8.29 -13.31 14.58
N ASP A 43 -7.51 -12.86 15.56
CA ASP A 43 -7.94 -11.80 16.48
C ASP A 43 -7.94 -10.43 15.81
N ALA A 44 -7.02 -10.17 14.87
CA ALA A 44 -7.01 -8.95 14.09
C ALA A 44 -8.18 -8.91 13.11
N VAL A 45 -8.43 -10.01 12.38
CA VAL A 45 -9.53 -10.07 11.41
C VAL A 45 -10.89 -9.87 12.07
N ARG A 46 -11.09 -10.38 13.30
CA ARG A 46 -12.33 -10.11 14.04
C ARG A 46 -12.50 -8.65 14.43
N GLN A 47 -11.41 -7.93 14.69
CA GLN A 47 -11.46 -6.49 14.98
C GLN A 47 -11.77 -5.64 13.73
N LEU A 48 -11.68 -6.23 12.53
CA LEU A 48 -12.12 -5.56 11.30
C LEU A 48 -13.63 -5.66 11.08
N ALA A 49 -14.32 -6.56 11.78
CA ALA A 49 -15.77 -6.68 11.74
C ALA A 49 -16.42 -5.60 12.60
N GLU A 50 -17.44 -4.93 12.05
CA GLU A 50 -18.34 -4.15 12.88
C GLU A 50 -19.11 -5.04 13.85
N ASN A 51 -19.53 -4.48 15.00
CA ASN A 51 -20.25 -5.23 16.02
C ASN A 51 -21.54 -5.84 15.45
N GLY A 52 -21.57 -7.17 15.31
CA GLY A 52 -22.71 -7.93 14.81
C GLY A 52 -22.57 -8.42 13.36
N SER A 53 -21.48 -8.10 12.66
CA SER A 53 -21.18 -8.69 11.35
C SER A 53 -20.61 -10.10 11.52
N HIS A 54 -21.16 -11.05 10.76
CA HIS A 54 -20.72 -12.45 10.72
C HIS A 54 -20.01 -12.73 9.39
N PHE A 55 -19.07 -13.68 9.40
CA PHE A 55 -18.37 -14.10 8.20
C PHE A 55 -19.19 -15.15 7.45
N GLU A 56 -19.33 -14.98 6.14
CA GLU A 56 -20.11 -15.90 5.32
C GLU A 56 -19.22 -16.93 4.63
N ASP A 57 -18.23 -16.44 3.89
CA ASP A 57 -17.43 -17.28 2.99
C ASP A 57 -15.97 -16.83 2.90
N ALA A 58 -15.12 -17.80 2.56
CA ALA A 58 -13.71 -17.59 2.32
C ALA A 58 -13.22 -18.46 1.16
N GLU A 59 -12.83 -17.81 0.07
CA GLU A 59 -12.27 -18.47 -1.10
C GLU A 59 -10.78 -18.20 -1.20
N SER A 60 -10.00 -19.24 -1.50
CA SER A 60 -8.57 -19.09 -1.82
C SER A 60 -8.19 -19.97 -3.00
N THR A 61 -7.43 -19.40 -3.94
CA THR A 61 -6.91 -20.11 -5.10
C THR A 61 -5.43 -19.83 -5.26
N THR A 62 -4.63 -20.87 -5.50
CA THR A 62 -3.20 -20.75 -5.78
C THR A 62 -2.89 -21.36 -7.14
N PHE A 63 -2.24 -20.60 -8.02
CA PHE A 63 -1.68 -21.10 -9.28
C PHE A 63 -0.16 -21.03 -9.18
N ARG A 64 0.48 -22.08 -8.65
CA ARG A 64 1.92 -22.06 -8.35
C ARG A 64 2.78 -21.91 -9.59
N GLU A 65 2.34 -22.50 -10.70
CA GLU A 65 3.02 -22.45 -11.99
C GLU A 65 3.05 -21.02 -12.55
N LEU A 66 2.03 -20.23 -12.24
CA LEU A 66 1.93 -18.81 -12.60
C LEU A 66 2.49 -17.89 -11.52
N GLY A 67 2.81 -18.44 -10.34
CA GLY A 67 3.23 -17.64 -9.19
C GLY A 67 2.12 -16.71 -8.69
N GLU A 68 0.87 -17.15 -8.80
CA GLU A 68 -0.30 -16.35 -8.42
C GLU A 68 -1.01 -16.93 -7.21
N TYR A 69 -1.53 -16.03 -6.38
CA TYR A 69 -2.39 -16.36 -5.26
C TYR A 69 -3.53 -15.35 -5.17
N ARG A 70 -4.74 -15.84 -4.89
CA ARG A 70 -5.92 -15.01 -4.64
C ARG A 70 -6.62 -15.50 -3.38
N CYS A 71 -7.09 -14.56 -2.57
CA CYS A 71 -8.00 -14.84 -1.47
C CYS A 71 -9.10 -13.79 -1.40
N ARG A 72 -10.31 -14.21 -1.03
CA ARG A 72 -11.43 -13.35 -0.69
C ARG A 72 -12.05 -13.86 0.61
N LEU A 73 -12.38 -12.94 1.52
CA LEU A 73 -13.16 -13.18 2.72
C LEU A 73 -14.32 -12.17 2.72
N SER A 74 -15.54 -12.64 2.96
CA SER A 74 -16.75 -11.82 3.00
C SER A 74 -17.53 -11.94 4.31
N PHE A 75 -18.22 -10.86 4.66
CA PHE A 75 -19.30 -10.85 5.63
C PHE A 75 -20.57 -11.45 5.02
N GLU A 76 -21.54 -11.81 5.86
CA GLU A 76 -22.91 -12.09 5.45
C GLU A 76 -23.58 -10.80 4.94
N GLY A 77 -24.18 -10.83 3.76
CA GLY A 77 -24.78 -9.65 3.12
C GLY A 77 -25.90 -9.96 2.12
N ASP A 78 -26.57 -8.90 1.64
CA ASP A 78 -27.50 -8.99 0.51
C ASP A 78 -26.77 -8.72 -0.83
N GLU A 79 -27.36 -9.13 -1.96
CA GLU A 79 -26.74 -9.03 -3.29
C GLU A 79 -26.39 -7.58 -3.73
N LEU A 80 -26.81 -6.56 -2.98
CA LEU A 80 -26.69 -5.15 -3.34
C LEU A 80 -25.57 -4.42 -2.60
N ARG A 81 -25.01 -4.98 -1.52
CA ARG A 81 -23.88 -4.40 -0.77
C ARG A 81 -22.60 -5.18 -0.98
N SER A 82 -21.47 -4.47 -0.96
CA SER A 82 -20.15 -5.11 -1.00
C SER A 82 -19.85 -5.75 0.34
N ASP A 83 -20.30 -6.98 0.50
CA ASP A 83 -19.98 -7.98 1.53
C ASP A 83 -18.46 -8.25 1.77
N LEU A 84 -17.56 -7.56 1.10
CA LEU A 84 -16.13 -7.81 1.19
C LEU A 84 -15.57 -7.45 2.58
N VAL A 85 -14.85 -8.36 3.22
CA VAL A 85 -13.94 -8.02 4.33
C VAL A 85 -12.56 -7.72 3.77
N LEU A 86 -12.04 -8.66 2.99
CA LEU A 86 -10.66 -8.70 2.56
C LEU A 86 -10.56 -9.36 1.20
N ARG A 87 -9.85 -8.71 0.28
CA ARG A 87 -9.37 -9.30 -0.97
C ARG A 87 -7.86 -9.22 -1.02
N VAL A 88 -7.23 -10.32 -1.40
CA VAL A 88 -5.79 -10.43 -1.55
C VAL A 88 -5.49 -10.98 -2.94
N GLU A 89 -4.61 -10.31 -3.65
CA GLU A 89 -4.05 -10.74 -4.92
C GLU A 89 -2.53 -10.68 -4.82
N ALA A 90 -1.85 -11.73 -5.24
CA ALA A 90 -0.40 -11.78 -5.17
C ALA A 90 0.21 -12.42 -6.40
N HIS A 91 1.36 -11.87 -6.80
CA HIS A 91 2.03 -12.20 -8.05
C HIS A 91 3.54 -12.25 -7.85
N THR A 92 4.17 -13.34 -8.30
CA THR A 92 5.64 -13.41 -8.50
C THR A 92 6.05 -13.22 -9.97
N GLY A 93 5.07 -13.27 -10.88
CA GLY A 93 5.26 -13.00 -12.31
C GLY A 93 5.42 -11.50 -12.58
N ARG A 94 6.44 -11.14 -13.35
CA ARG A 94 6.81 -9.74 -13.59
C ARG A 94 5.74 -8.96 -14.35
N ASP A 95 5.17 -9.55 -15.39
CA ASP A 95 4.18 -8.83 -16.23
C ASP A 95 2.93 -8.46 -15.42
N GLN A 96 2.48 -9.34 -14.53
CA GLN A 96 1.39 -9.05 -13.59
C GLN A 96 1.79 -7.96 -12.60
N GLN A 97 3.02 -8.00 -12.06
CA GLN A 97 3.51 -6.96 -11.14
C GLN A 97 3.55 -5.58 -11.81
N ASP A 98 4.11 -5.51 -13.02
CA ASP A 98 4.20 -4.29 -13.81
C ASP A 98 2.79 -3.76 -14.12
N HIS A 99 1.86 -4.63 -14.54
CA HIS A 99 0.46 -4.25 -14.82
C HIS A 99 -0.25 -3.68 -13.59
N GLU A 100 -0.09 -4.35 -12.45
CA GLU A 100 -0.70 -3.95 -11.18
C GLU A 100 -0.16 -2.61 -10.67
N LEU A 101 1.15 -2.39 -10.75
CA LEU A 101 1.78 -1.13 -10.34
C LEU A 101 1.41 0.02 -11.29
N LEU A 102 1.37 -0.22 -12.60
CA LEU A 102 0.90 0.77 -13.59
C LEU A 102 -0.56 1.16 -13.33
N THR A 103 -1.41 0.18 -13.04
CA THR A 103 -2.83 0.42 -12.72
C THR A 103 -3.00 1.22 -11.44
N ALA A 104 -2.19 0.95 -10.42
CA ALA A 104 -2.22 1.66 -9.15
C ALA A 104 -1.79 3.13 -9.28
N LEU A 105 -0.71 3.37 -10.03
CA LEU A 105 -0.04 4.67 -10.10
C LEU A 105 -0.54 5.54 -11.27
N GLY A 106 -1.35 4.97 -12.17
CA GLY A 106 -1.88 5.61 -13.37
C GLY A 106 -0.80 5.85 -14.43
N ASP A 107 -1.22 6.23 -15.63
CA ASP A 107 -0.35 6.28 -16.83
C ASP A 107 0.93 7.11 -16.66
N LYS A 108 0.89 8.16 -15.83
CA LYS A 108 2.03 9.05 -15.57
C LYS A 108 2.75 8.76 -14.26
N GLY A 109 2.24 7.84 -13.43
CA GLY A 109 2.83 7.50 -12.14
C GLY A 109 2.55 8.49 -11.00
N PHE A 110 1.71 9.50 -11.23
CA PHE A 110 1.40 10.58 -10.28
C PHE A 110 0.08 10.41 -9.54
N ALA A 111 -0.57 9.24 -9.62
CA ALA A 111 -1.79 9.00 -8.85
C ALA A 111 -1.57 9.23 -7.34
N PRO A 112 -2.60 9.69 -6.60
CA PRO A 112 -2.54 9.81 -5.15
C PRO A 112 -2.14 8.47 -4.50
N GLN A 113 -1.28 8.57 -3.49
CA GLN A 113 -0.82 7.44 -2.70
C GLN A 113 -0.52 7.93 -1.28
N ALA A 114 -0.68 7.04 -0.30
CA ALA A 114 -0.25 7.29 1.07
C ALA A 114 0.93 6.39 1.45
N PRO A 115 1.90 6.88 2.24
CA PRO A 115 3.00 6.05 2.71
C PRO A 115 2.49 5.00 3.69
N ALA A 116 3.02 3.77 3.60
CA ALA A 116 2.89 2.84 4.71
C ALA A 116 3.80 3.26 5.88
N PRO A 117 3.52 2.82 7.12
CA PRO A 117 4.41 3.00 8.26
C PRO A 117 5.85 2.59 7.98
N ALA A 118 6.79 3.28 8.63
CA ALA A 118 8.22 3.13 8.40
C ALA A 118 8.67 1.66 8.50
N GLY A 119 9.53 1.25 7.57
CA GLY A 119 10.07 -0.11 7.50
C GLY A 119 9.21 -1.11 6.73
N LEU A 120 7.93 -0.81 6.47
CA LEU A 120 7.13 -1.64 5.59
C LEU A 120 7.42 -1.33 4.12
N PRO A 121 7.72 -2.34 3.27
CA PRO A 121 7.97 -2.13 1.86
C PRO A 121 6.65 -2.03 1.07
N ALA A 122 5.84 -1.04 1.44
CA ALA A 122 4.48 -0.89 0.95
C ALA A 122 4.03 0.57 0.81
N PHE A 123 2.95 0.76 0.06
CA PHE A 123 2.20 2.01 -0.04
C PHE A 123 0.71 1.71 -0.17
N VAL A 124 -0.14 2.68 0.16
CA VAL A 124 -1.58 2.62 -0.12
C VAL A 124 -1.84 3.35 -1.43
N ASP A 125 -2.42 2.67 -2.41
CA ASP A 125 -2.76 3.26 -3.71
C ASP A 125 -4.05 4.10 -3.65
N ARG A 126 -4.34 4.87 -4.71
CA ARG A 126 -5.57 5.69 -4.83
C ARG A 126 -6.89 4.94 -4.61
N PHE A 127 -6.89 3.62 -4.65
CA PHE A 127 -8.07 2.79 -4.44
C PHE A 127 -8.16 2.27 -3.00
N GLY A 128 -7.32 2.78 -2.09
CA GLY A 128 -7.24 2.32 -0.70
C GLY A 128 -6.61 0.93 -0.55
N SER A 129 -6.01 0.38 -1.61
CA SER A 129 -5.38 -0.94 -1.54
C SER A 129 -3.94 -0.81 -1.04
N LEU A 130 -3.57 -1.60 -0.04
CA LEU A 130 -2.21 -1.69 0.47
C LEU A 130 -1.39 -2.62 -0.43
N ARG A 131 -0.29 -2.13 -1.01
CA ARG A 131 0.56 -2.87 -1.95
C ARG A 131 1.95 -3.07 -1.38
N PHE A 132 2.34 -4.32 -1.14
CA PHE A 132 3.68 -4.71 -0.69
C PHE A 132 4.50 -5.20 -1.88
N LEU A 133 5.76 -4.75 -1.99
CA LEU A 133 6.70 -5.29 -2.96
C LEU A 133 7.94 -5.83 -2.24
N LEU A 134 8.07 -7.15 -2.22
CA LEU A 134 9.11 -7.86 -1.48
C LEU A 134 10.11 -8.56 -2.41
N PRO A 135 11.40 -8.61 -2.07
CA PRO A 135 12.33 -9.51 -2.76
C PRO A 135 11.99 -10.98 -2.46
N CYS A 136 12.11 -11.86 -3.45
CA CYS A 136 11.93 -13.31 -3.32
C CYS A 136 13.25 -14.05 -3.56
N PRO A 137 14.13 -14.14 -2.54
CA PRO A 137 15.45 -14.75 -2.71
C PRO A 137 15.39 -16.24 -3.05
N ALA A 138 14.38 -16.98 -2.56
CA ALA A 138 14.26 -18.41 -2.81
C ALA A 138 13.83 -18.75 -4.26
N LEU A 139 13.24 -17.78 -4.97
CA LEU A 139 12.90 -17.94 -6.39
C LEU A 139 14.07 -17.57 -7.31
N GLY A 140 15.20 -17.11 -6.76
CA GLY A 140 16.40 -16.78 -7.51
C GLY A 140 16.20 -15.57 -8.43
N LYS A 141 16.67 -15.73 -9.68
CA LYS A 141 16.65 -14.66 -10.69
C LYS A 141 15.66 -14.96 -11.81
N ASP A 142 15.17 -13.93 -12.47
CA ASP A 142 14.46 -14.04 -13.74
C ASP A 142 15.42 -14.21 -14.92
N ASP A 143 14.87 -14.34 -16.13
CA ASP A 143 15.65 -14.57 -17.36
C ASP A 143 16.56 -13.38 -17.73
N ASP A 144 16.27 -12.18 -17.20
CA ASP A 144 17.09 -10.98 -17.33
C ASP A 144 18.15 -10.86 -16.21
N GLY A 145 18.27 -11.88 -15.34
CA GLY A 145 19.25 -11.95 -14.26
C GLY A 145 18.92 -11.08 -13.04
N ARG A 146 17.68 -10.61 -12.92
CA ARG A 146 17.20 -9.77 -11.81
C ARG A 146 16.57 -10.59 -10.72
N ARG A 147 16.57 -10.06 -9.50
CA ARG A 147 15.92 -10.74 -8.36
C ARG A 147 14.41 -10.79 -8.58
N ARG A 148 13.82 -11.98 -8.45
CA ARG A 148 12.36 -12.10 -8.46
C ARG A 148 11.77 -11.41 -7.24
N LYS A 149 10.54 -10.93 -7.37
CA LYS A 149 9.81 -10.22 -6.32
C LYS A 149 8.43 -10.84 -6.10
N LEU A 150 7.81 -10.48 -5.00
CA LEU A 150 6.41 -10.75 -4.68
C LEU A 150 5.71 -9.40 -4.51
N LEU A 151 4.74 -9.15 -5.38
CA LEU A 151 3.76 -8.08 -5.16
C LEU A 151 2.56 -8.70 -4.47
N VAL A 152 2.13 -8.13 -3.35
CA VAL A 152 0.88 -8.48 -2.68
C VAL A 152 0.01 -7.23 -2.59
N ARG A 153 -1.17 -7.30 -3.18
CA ARG A 153 -2.22 -6.30 -3.06
C ARG A 153 -3.24 -6.79 -2.04
N THR A 154 -3.50 -5.97 -1.04
CA THR A 154 -4.50 -6.20 0.00
C THR A 154 -5.54 -5.09 -0.06
N GLN A 155 -6.81 -5.44 -0.22
CA GLN A 155 -7.93 -4.50 -0.26
C GLN A 155 -8.93 -4.90 0.82
N PHE A 156 -9.30 -3.94 1.66
CA PHE A 156 -10.38 -4.11 2.63
C PHE A 156 -11.69 -3.61 2.01
N GLY A 157 -12.81 -4.21 2.39
CA GLY A 157 -14.11 -3.69 1.98
C GLY A 157 -14.47 -2.39 2.70
N GLN A 158 -15.47 -1.69 2.17
CA GLN A 158 -15.92 -0.41 2.71
C GLN A 158 -16.49 -0.54 4.12
N ASP A 159 -17.14 -1.67 4.41
CA ASP A 159 -17.76 -1.97 5.71
C ASP A 159 -16.77 -2.61 6.70
N ALA A 160 -15.51 -2.84 6.29
CA ALA A 160 -14.46 -3.28 7.20
C ALA A 160 -13.86 -2.07 7.94
N LEU A 161 -13.52 -2.23 9.21
CA LEU A 161 -12.88 -1.19 10.03
C LEU A 161 -11.39 -1.00 9.65
N TRP A 162 -11.10 -0.64 8.40
CA TRP A 162 -9.74 -0.53 7.87
C TRP A 162 -8.92 0.63 8.47
N GLY A 163 -9.60 1.59 9.10
CA GLY A 163 -8.98 2.63 9.94
C GLY A 163 -8.44 2.14 11.28
N HIS A 164 -8.65 0.87 11.63
CA HIS A 164 -8.13 0.20 12.83
C HIS A 164 -6.72 -0.40 12.59
N PRO A 165 -5.82 -0.45 13.60
CA PRO A 165 -4.50 -1.11 13.49
C PRO A 165 -4.53 -2.54 12.96
N ALA A 166 -5.64 -3.24 13.24
CA ALA A 166 -5.91 -4.59 12.78
C ALA A 166 -5.80 -4.77 11.25
N ALA A 167 -5.96 -3.69 10.47
CA ALA A 167 -5.78 -3.72 9.03
C ALA A 167 -4.33 -4.02 8.64
N TYR A 168 -3.35 -3.38 9.29
CA TYR A 168 -1.95 -3.68 9.03
C TYR A 168 -1.55 -5.06 9.57
N GLU A 169 -2.05 -5.46 10.75
CA GLU A 169 -1.82 -6.80 11.29
C GLU A 169 -2.32 -7.88 10.33
N THR A 170 -3.54 -7.71 9.83
CA THR A 170 -4.15 -8.62 8.85
C THR A 170 -3.36 -8.66 7.55
N ALA A 171 -3.04 -7.50 6.98
CA ALA A 171 -2.30 -7.43 5.72
C ALA A 171 -0.91 -8.05 5.84
N VAL A 172 -0.15 -7.75 6.91
CA VAL A 172 1.17 -8.34 7.16
C VAL A 172 1.08 -9.85 7.38
N GLY A 173 0.10 -10.33 8.15
CA GLY A 173 -0.14 -11.76 8.35
C GLY A 173 -0.34 -12.50 7.03
N VAL A 174 -1.19 -11.94 6.16
CA VAL A 174 -1.43 -12.52 4.83
C VAL A 174 -0.19 -12.46 3.95
N VAL A 175 0.52 -11.33 3.89
CA VAL A 175 1.75 -11.21 3.10
C VAL A 175 2.77 -12.27 3.49
N ASN A 176 2.95 -12.50 4.79
CA ASN A 176 3.84 -13.54 5.31
C ASN A 176 3.36 -14.95 4.91
N GLY A 177 2.06 -15.23 5.02
CA GLY A 177 1.47 -16.49 4.60
C GLY A 177 1.61 -16.75 3.10
N VAL A 178 1.36 -15.74 2.27
CA VAL A 178 1.51 -15.78 0.81
C VAL A 178 2.97 -16.00 0.40
N SER A 179 3.91 -15.29 1.03
CA SER A 179 5.35 -15.49 0.81
C SER A 179 5.75 -16.94 1.03
N LYS A 180 5.29 -17.55 2.13
CA LYS A 180 5.51 -18.97 2.42
C LYS A 180 4.84 -19.87 1.39
N ARG A 181 3.59 -19.59 1.02
CA ARG A 181 2.78 -20.40 0.10
C ARG A 181 3.35 -20.45 -1.32
N LEU A 182 3.84 -19.32 -1.81
CA LEU A 182 4.46 -19.17 -3.12
C LEU A 182 5.97 -19.50 -3.11
N GLY A 183 6.54 -19.85 -1.96
CA GLY A 183 7.96 -20.17 -1.84
C GLY A 183 8.87 -18.98 -2.14
N CYS A 184 8.40 -17.75 -1.90
CA CYS A 184 9.14 -16.52 -2.16
C CYS A 184 10.43 -16.44 -1.32
N GLY A 185 10.35 -16.89 -0.07
CA GLY A 185 11.46 -16.82 0.88
C GLY A 185 11.77 -15.38 1.35
N ALA A 186 10.82 -14.46 1.21
CA ALA A 186 10.96 -13.12 1.78
C ALA A 186 11.04 -13.21 3.31
N GLU A 187 11.83 -12.32 3.91
CA GLU A 187 11.88 -12.16 5.36
C GLU A 187 10.48 -11.79 5.90
N PRO A 188 10.01 -12.45 6.98
CA PRO A 188 8.71 -12.13 7.55
C PRO A 188 8.62 -10.67 7.99
N LEU A 189 7.57 -9.99 7.54
CA LEU A 189 7.26 -8.64 7.96
C LEU A 189 6.66 -8.64 9.37
N THR A 190 6.90 -7.56 10.10
CA THR A 190 6.26 -7.29 11.39
C THR A 190 5.24 -6.17 11.21
N ALA A 191 4.04 -6.36 11.77
CA ALA A 191 3.03 -5.31 11.76
C ALA A 191 3.53 -4.08 12.54
N PRO A 192 3.23 -2.86 12.08
CA PRO A 192 3.63 -1.66 12.78
C PRO A 192 2.90 -1.61 14.13
N GLY A 193 3.61 -1.20 15.18
CA GLY A 193 2.97 -0.92 16.47
C GLY A 193 2.19 0.40 16.45
N GLY A 194 1.28 0.55 17.40
CA GLY A 194 0.50 1.79 17.61
C GLY A 194 -0.94 1.70 17.12
N ASP A 195 -1.66 2.81 17.23
CA ASP A 195 -3.12 2.86 17.09
C ASP A 195 -3.61 3.32 15.70
N ALA A 196 -2.70 3.47 14.73
CA ALA A 196 -3.04 3.93 13.38
C ALA A 196 -3.41 2.77 12.43
N GLY A 197 -4.60 2.83 11.82
CA GLY A 197 -4.96 1.99 10.66
C GLY A 197 -4.41 2.52 9.34
N LEU A 198 -4.95 2.04 8.23
CA LEU A 198 -4.43 2.43 6.91
C LEU A 198 -4.57 3.94 6.69
N ALA A 199 -3.52 4.54 6.15
CA ALA A 199 -3.58 5.93 5.73
C ALA A 199 -4.47 6.06 4.48
N GLU A 200 -5.40 7.00 4.51
CA GLU A 200 -6.16 7.37 3.32
C GLU A 200 -5.24 8.07 2.30
N PRO A 201 -5.28 7.66 1.03
CA PRO A 201 -4.72 8.45 -0.06
C PRO A 201 -5.60 9.70 -0.26
N GLN A 202 -5.33 10.76 0.50
CA GLN A 202 -6.11 12.01 0.48
C GLN A 202 -5.66 12.94 -0.64
N ASP A 203 -6.62 13.71 -1.18
CA ASP A 203 -6.34 14.89 -2.02
C ASP A 203 -5.79 16.08 -1.19
N ASP A 204 -6.05 16.09 0.13
CA ASP A 204 -5.57 17.10 1.08
C ASP A 204 -4.80 16.46 2.27
N PRO A 205 -3.61 15.90 2.00
CA PRO A 205 -2.81 15.23 3.03
C PRO A 205 -2.33 16.19 4.11
N LYS A 206 -2.07 15.65 5.30
CA LYS A 206 -1.49 16.42 6.40
C LYS A 206 -0.14 17.01 5.98
N THR A 207 -0.04 18.33 6.06
CA THR A 207 1.17 19.08 5.70
C THR A 207 1.86 19.67 6.93
N VAL A 208 3.17 19.86 6.85
CA VAL A 208 3.97 20.62 7.81
C VAL A 208 4.58 21.86 7.14
N PRO A 209 4.84 22.95 7.88
CA PRO A 209 5.61 24.08 7.36
C PRO A 209 6.97 23.61 6.82
N LEU A 210 7.44 24.21 5.72
CA LEU A 210 8.72 23.83 5.11
C LEU A 210 9.87 23.89 6.13
N ALA A 211 9.89 24.90 7.01
CA ALA A 211 10.93 25.05 8.03
C ALA A 211 10.99 23.87 9.02
N GLU A 212 9.90 23.14 9.21
CA GLU A 212 9.79 22.00 10.12
C GLU A 212 10.01 20.65 9.41
N ALA A 213 10.14 20.65 8.08
CA ALA A 213 10.24 19.42 7.28
C ALA A 213 11.62 18.73 7.37
N GLY A 214 12.62 19.31 8.05
CA GLY A 214 14.01 18.81 8.01
C GLY A 214 14.19 17.35 8.45
N GLY A 215 13.34 16.85 9.35
CA GLY A 215 13.36 15.47 9.84
C GLY A 215 12.53 14.46 9.02
N THR A 216 11.90 14.90 7.93
CA THR A 216 11.00 14.07 7.12
C THR A 216 11.72 13.52 5.87
N GLY A 217 11.07 12.62 5.15
CA GLY A 217 11.57 12.14 3.86
C GLY A 217 11.63 13.23 2.78
N CYS A 218 10.89 14.32 2.97
CA CYS A 218 10.90 15.50 2.11
C CYS A 218 11.77 16.65 2.64
N GLY A 219 12.59 16.39 3.66
CA GLY A 219 13.44 17.40 4.31
C GLY A 219 14.51 18.02 3.41
N TRP A 220 14.82 17.43 2.26
CA TRP A 220 15.70 18.02 1.25
C TRP A 220 15.21 19.40 0.77
N LEU A 221 13.89 19.63 0.76
CA LEU A 221 13.28 20.90 0.35
C LEU A 221 13.76 22.08 1.22
N THR A 222 14.11 21.83 2.49
CA THR A 222 14.60 22.87 3.41
C THR A 222 15.89 23.52 2.95
N ARG A 223 16.69 22.80 2.15
CA ARG A 223 17.97 23.25 1.59
C ARG A 223 17.86 23.55 0.10
N ALA A 224 16.71 23.29 -0.51
CA ALA A 224 16.52 23.43 -1.93
C ALA A 224 16.47 24.90 -2.36
N GLY A 225 16.06 25.83 -1.48
CA GLY A 225 16.03 27.28 -1.70
C GLY A 225 14.76 27.79 -2.38
N LEU A 226 13.58 27.26 -2.01
CA LEU A 226 12.31 27.79 -2.52
C LEU A 226 12.16 29.29 -2.17
N ALA A 227 11.45 30.04 -3.02
CA ALA A 227 11.37 31.50 -2.89
C ALA A 227 10.85 31.94 -1.53
N ASP A 228 11.53 32.91 -0.93
CA ASP A 228 11.17 33.51 0.36
C ASP A 228 9.79 34.22 0.28
N GLY A 229 9.03 34.15 1.36
CA GLY A 229 7.75 34.86 1.51
C GLY A 229 6.50 34.07 1.09
N ALA A 230 6.65 32.93 0.41
CA ALA A 230 5.55 31.99 0.21
C ALA A 230 5.41 31.07 1.44
N GLY A 231 4.17 30.86 1.89
CA GLY A 231 3.83 29.98 3.02
C GLY A 231 3.95 28.51 2.63
N TRP A 232 5.16 28.06 2.29
CA TRP A 232 5.41 26.73 1.76
C TRP A 232 5.13 25.65 2.80
N ARG A 233 4.39 24.63 2.38
CA ARG A 233 4.11 23.44 3.17
C ARG A 233 4.38 22.18 2.40
N VAL A 234 4.69 21.13 3.14
CA VAL A 234 5.10 19.86 2.58
C VAL A 234 4.27 18.74 3.19
N ALA A 235 3.72 17.87 2.36
CA ALA A 235 3.24 16.57 2.81
C ALA A 235 4.31 15.52 2.49
N ASP A 236 4.72 14.79 3.53
CA ASP A 236 5.70 13.70 3.42
C ASP A 236 5.00 12.38 3.10
N GLY A 237 5.28 11.86 1.91
CA GLY A 237 4.81 10.55 1.44
C GLY A 237 5.98 9.61 1.13
N VAL A 238 7.15 9.83 1.74
CA VAL A 238 8.34 9.00 1.54
C VAL A 238 8.45 7.98 2.66
N ASN A 239 8.65 6.72 2.26
CA ASN A 239 9.09 5.64 3.12
C ASN A 239 10.27 4.95 2.42
N ASP A 240 11.41 4.81 3.11
CA ASP A 240 12.65 4.31 2.51
C ASP A 240 12.56 2.83 2.08
N ALA A 241 11.67 2.05 2.70
CA ALA A 241 11.43 0.65 2.32
C ALA A 241 10.42 0.51 1.17
N ALA A 242 9.55 1.51 0.96
CA ALA A 242 8.46 1.42 -0.01
C ALA A 242 8.96 1.38 -1.46
N PRO A 243 8.22 0.75 -2.40
CA PRO A 243 8.58 0.76 -3.82
C PRO A 243 8.33 2.12 -4.50
N THR A 244 7.69 3.06 -3.79
CA THR A 244 7.45 4.44 -4.23
C THR A 244 7.74 5.43 -3.10
N GLY A 245 7.96 6.69 -3.46
CA GLY A 245 8.03 7.81 -2.52
C GLY A 245 7.45 9.07 -3.15
N ARG A 246 6.86 9.95 -2.34
CA ARG A 246 6.25 11.19 -2.84
C ARG A 246 6.48 12.35 -1.89
N CYS A 247 6.76 13.53 -2.46
CA CYS A 247 6.74 14.80 -1.75
C CYS A 247 5.77 15.75 -2.44
N LEU A 248 4.80 16.24 -1.68
CA LEU A 248 3.82 17.23 -2.16
C LEU A 248 4.17 18.59 -1.59
N VAL A 249 4.18 19.61 -2.43
CA VAL A 249 4.51 20.99 -2.05
C VAL A 249 3.32 21.90 -2.31
N TYR A 250 2.95 22.64 -1.27
CA TYR A 250 1.80 23.54 -1.23
C TYR A 250 2.25 24.96 -0.93
N ASP A 251 1.52 25.93 -1.48
CA ASP A 251 1.71 27.37 -1.28
C ASP A 251 0.44 27.96 -0.66
N GLU A 252 0.47 28.22 0.65
CA GLU A 252 -0.67 28.84 1.36
C GLU A 252 -0.93 30.30 0.94
N SER A 253 0.01 30.95 0.26
CA SER A 253 -0.15 32.33 -0.19
C SER A 253 -0.91 32.47 -1.52
N ALA A 254 -1.31 31.34 -2.12
CA ALA A 254 -2.13 31.30 -3.32
C ALA A 254 -3.53 31.91 -3.06
N ALA A 255 -3.77 33.12 -3.56
CA ALA A 255 -4.98 33.91 -3.28
C ALA A 255 -6.28 33.39 -3.95
N ASP A 256 -6.22 32.35 -4.78
CA ASP A 256 -7.36 31.81 -5.51
C ASP A 256 -7.72 30.44 -4.95
N GLY A 257 -9.01 30.20 -4.66
CA GLY A 257 -9.59 29.04 -3.96
C GLY A 257 -9.41 27.65 -4.61
N GLY A 258 -8.22 27.33 -5.12
CA GLY A 258 -7.74 25.98 -5.41
C GLY A 258 -6.96 25.38 -4.23
N SER A 259 -6.57 24.11 -4.35
CA SER A 259 -5.98 23.30 -3.26
C SER A 259 -4.61 23.77 -2.73
N GLY A 260 -4.07 24.91 -3.19
CA GLY A 260 -2.72 25.39 -2.84
C GLY A 260 -1.57 24.50 -3.35
N HIS A 261 -1.86 23.30 -3.88
CA HIS A 261 -0.86 22.36 -4.39
C HIS A 261 -0.12 22.93 -5.61
N ARG A 262 1.21 22.90 -5.57
CA ARG A 262 2.07 23.47 -6.61
C ARG A 262 2.97 22.45 -7.28
N MET A 263 3.54 21.53 -6.52
CA MET A 263 4.52 20.58 -7.04
C MET A 263 4.37 19.21 -6.40
N THR A 264 4.51 18.18 -7.22
CA THR A 264 4.63 16.79 -6.80
C THR A 264 5.97 16.25 -7.26
N PHE A 265 6.77 15.74 -6.32
CA PHE A 265 7.96 14.94 -6.60
C PHE A 265 7.65 13.49 -6.32
N VAL A 266 8.07 12.58 -7.20
CA VAL A 266 7.81 11.14 -7.11
C VAL A 266 9.07 10.35 -7.37
N ALA A 267 9.27 9.30 -6.58
CA ALA A 267 10.31 8.30 -6.75
C ALA A 267 9.67 6.93 -6.96
N TRP A 268 10.17 6.16 -7.92
CA TRP A 268 9.71 4.80 -8.22
C TRP A 268 10.91 3.86 -8.29
N TYR A 269 10.83 2.72 -7.58
CA TYR A 269 11.95 1.78 -7.40
C TYR A 269 11.66 0.42 -8.01
N GLY A 270 12.40 0.10 -9.07
CA GLY A 270 12.34 -1.16 -9.82
C GLY A 270 12.20 -0.94 -11.31
N ASP A 271 12.48 -1.95 -12.12
CA ASP A 271 12.51 -1.79 -13.59
C ASP A 271 11.19 -1.35 -14.24
N TRP A 272 10.05 -1.66 -13.60
CA TRP A 272 8.72 -1.17 -14.00
C TRP A 272 8.64 0.35 -14.06
N SER A 273 9.43 1.05 -13.23
CA SER A 273 9.44 2.52 -13.16
C SER A 273 9.83 3.20 -14.47
N ARG A 274 10.58 2.52 -15.35
CA ARG A 274 11.02 3.08 -16.65
C ARG A 274 9.86 3.51 -17.52
N ARG A 275 8.67 2.91 -17.32
CA ARG A 275 7.44 3.25 -18.03
C ARG A 275 6.97 4.69 -17.73
N PHE A 276 7.31 5.24 -16.58
CA PHE A 276 6.94 6.62 -16.21
C PHE A 276 7.95 7.67 -16.64
N ALA A 277 9.14 7.25 -17.05
CA ALA A 277 10.22 8.16 -17.43
C ALA A 277 10.43 8.25 -18.95
N ALA A 278 9.58 7.60 -19.75
CA ALA A 278 9.66 7.57 -21.20
C ALA A 278 8.28 7.78 -21.83
N ASP A 279 8.23 8.42 -23.00
CA ASP A 279 7.04 8.50 -23.85
C ASP A 279 6.75 7.16 -24.55
N ASP A 280 5.63 7.08 -25.28
CA ASP A 280 5.23 5.89 -26.03
C ASP A 280 6.26 5.44 -27.09
N SER A 281 7.15 6.35 -27.51
CA SER A 281 8.26 6.07 -28.43
C SER A 281 9.55 5.65 -27.71
N GLY A 282 9.52 5.52 -26.38
CA GLY A 282 10.68 5.18 -25.55
C GLY A 282 11.65 6.35 -25.35
N ARG A 283 11.29 7.57 -25.75
CA ARG A 283 12.14 8.75 -25.52
C ARG A 283 11.96 9.23 -24.08
N PRO A 284 13.06 9.56 -23.37
CA PRO A 284 12.97 10.07 -22.01
C PRO A 284 12.11 11.34 -21.93
N LEU A 285 11.24 11.40 -20.93
CA LEU A 285 10.43 12.59 -20.64
C LEU A 285 11.30 13.68 -20.00
N SER A 286 10.99 14.95 -20.29
CA SER A 286 11.60 16.08 -19.58
C SER A 286 11.22 16.08 -18.11
N LEU A 287 12.10 16.61 -17.24
CA LEU A 287 11.87 16.66 -15.79
C LEU A 287 11.80 15.26 -15.17
N THR A 288 12.71 14.39 -15.64
CA THR A 288 12.93 13.07 -15.07
C THR A 288 14.40 12.87 -14.71
N ALA A 289 14.66 12.06 -13.69
CA ALA A 289 15.99 11.63 -13.32
C ALA A 289 16.02 10.12 -13.12
N THR A 290 17.17 9.52 -13.38
CA THR A 290 17.35 8.06 -13.38
C THR A 290 18.49 7.68 -12.45
N ALA A 291 18.35 6.58 -11.71
CA ALA A 291 19.41 5.96 -10.92
C ALA A 291 19.32 4.42 -11.00
N ARG A 292 20.24 3.73 -10.31
CA ARG A 292 20.14 2.30 -10.04
C ARG A 292 20.18 2.03 -8.55
N CYS A 293 19.14 1.36 -8.05
CA CYS A 293 19.04 0.90 -6.67
C CYS A 293 19.04 -0.61 -6.71
N ASP A 294 19.88 -1.27 -5.91
CA ASP A 294 19.87 -2.74 -5.82
C ASP A 294 20.08 -3.48 -7.16
N GLY A 295 20.72 -2.81 -8.13
CA GLY A 295 20.93 -3.31 -9.49
C GLY A 295 19.78 -3.03 -10.47
N GLU A 296 18.64 -2.54 -10.00
CA GLU A 296 17.45 -2.24 -10.80
C GLU A 296 17.31 -0.74 -11.08
N ALA A 297 16.47 -0.36 -12.06
CA ALA A 297 16.19 1.04 -12.31
C ALA A 297 15.45 1.70 -11.15
N ALA A 298 15.80 2.96 -10.89
CA ALA A 298 14.99 3.90 -10.13
C ALA A 298 14.74 5.14 -10.98
N GLN A 299 13.52 5.64 -10.95
CA GLN A 299 13.10 6.82 -11.70
C GLN A 299 12.55 7.86 -10.74
N PHE A 300 12.82 9.12 -11.05
CA PHE A 300 12.34 10.27 -10.30
C PHE A 300 11.72 11.25 -11.28
N ALA A 301 10.64 11.91 -10.87
CA ALA A 301 10.04 12.96 -11.67
C ALA A 301 9.49 14.08 -10.79
N VAL A 302 9.30 15.24 -11.42
CA VAL A 302 8.56 16.36 -10.85
C VAL A 302 7.42 16.76 -11.79
N ASP A 303 6.23 16.86 -11.23
CA ASP A 303 5.11 17.58 -11.85
C ASP A 303 4.91 18.88 -11.08
N ALA A 304 4.72 19.98 -11.80
CA ALA A 304 4.68 21.31 -11.19
C ALA A 304 3.76 22.22 -11.99
N SER A 305 2.83 22.88 -11.30
CA SER A 305 1.92 23.87 -11.88
C SER A 305 2.70 24.95 -12.63
N ASP A 306 2.04 25.54 -13.62
CA ASP A 306 2.58 26.72 -14.30
C ASP A 306 2.43 27.97 -13.43
N GLY A 307 3.30 28.96 -13.69
CA GLY A 307 3.20 30.28 -13.05
C GLY A 307 3.63 30.32 -11.59
N ILE A 308 4.27 29.27 -11.05
CA ILE A 308 4.86 29.31 -9.70
C ILE A 308 5.97 30.39 -9.66
N PRO A 309 5.85 31.44 -8.83
CA PRO A 309 6.85 32.51 -8.76
C PRO A 309 8.26 31.97 -8.47
N GLY A 310 9.24 32.35 -9.29
CA GLY A 310 10.63 31.92 -9.13
C GLY A 310 10.93 30.47 -9.52
N VAL A 311 9.94 29.68 -9.95
CA VAL A 311 10.12 28.26 -10.32
C VAL A 311 9.91 28.07 -11.83
N GLY A 312 10.88 28.54 -12.61
CA GLY A 312 10.99 28.26 -14.05
C GLY A 312 11.49 26.84 -14.35
N GLN A 313 11.65 26.50 -15.64
CA GLN A 313 12.09 25.17 -16.08
C GLN A 313 13.48 24.77 -15.54
N GLU A 314 14.44 25.68 -15.53
CA GLU A 314 15.77 25.44 -14.94
C GLU A 314 15.66 25.12 -13.45
N ARG A 315 14.85 25.90 -12.73
CA ARG A 315 14.60 25.68 -11.31
C ARG A 315 13.91 24.35 -11.03
N LYS A 316 12.94 23.93 -11.86
CA LYS A 316 12.31 22.61 -11.77
C LYS A 316 13.34 21.48 -11.90
N ARG A 317 14.34 21.62 -12.80
CA ARG A 317 15.44 20.64 -12.92
C ARG A 317 16.36 20.60 -11.71
N GLU A 318 16.73 21.76 -11.16
CA GLU A 318 17.54 21.83 -9.94
C GLU A 318 16.85 21.19 -8.74
N LEU A 319 15.55 21.45 -8.57
CA LEU A 319 14.73 20.84 -7.52
C LEU A 319 14.63 19.32 -7.70
N LEU A 320 14.40 18.86 -8.93
CA LEU A 320 14.39 17.43 -9.25
C LEU A 320 15.75 16.78 -8.96
N GLU A 321 16.85 17.45 -9.26
CA GLU A 321 18.19 16.94 -8.97
C GLU A 321 18.43 16.81 -7.45
N ALA A 322 18.02 17.82 -6.69
CA ALA A 322 18.12 17.80 -5.22
C ALA A 322 17.28 16.66 -4.62
N PHE A 323 16.05 16.49 -5.10
CA PHE A 323 15.18 15.38 -4.72
C PHE A 323 15.82 14.03 -5.05
N ALA A 324 16.25 13.82 -6.30
CA ALA A 324 16.84 12.56 -6.74
C ALA A 324 18.11 12.22 -5.97
N ARG A 325 18.95 13.21 -5.61
CA ARG A 325 20.15 13.00 -4.78
C ARG A 325 19.79 12.53 -3.38
N ASP A 326 18.86 13.19 -2.71
CA ASP A 326 18.39 12.81 -1.37
C ASP A 326 17.82 11.38 -1.37
N GLN A 327 16.97 11.07 -2.35
CA GLN A 327 16.35 9.75 -2.48
C GLN A 327 17.33 8.63 -2.83
N VAL A 328 18.40 8.94 -3.57
CA VAL A 328 19.49 7.99 -3.87
C VAL A 328 20.34 7.73 -2.62
N GLU A 329 20.66 8.76 -1.85
CA GLU A 329 21.46 8.65 -0.62
C GLU A 329 20.74 7.80 0.44
N ARG A 330 19.43 8.01 0.64
CA ARG A 330 18.61 7.25 1.60
C ARG A 330 18.59 5.75 1.36
N ARG A 331 18.73 5.33 0.09
CA ARG A 331 18.60 3.94 -0.34
C ARG A 331 19.91 3.32 -0.83
N ASP A 332 21.04 4.00 -0.59
CA ASP A 332 22.37 3.57 -1.05
C ASP A 332 22.41 3.19 -2.54
N CYS A 333 21.77 4.01 -3.37
CA CYS A 333 21.70 3.81 -4.81
C CYS A 333 22.91 4.42 -5.53
N SER A 334 23.10 4.08 -6.81
CA SER A 334 24.06 4.79 -7.66
C SER A 334 23.63 6.25 -7.87
N GLY A 335 24.58 7.18 -7.97
CA GLY A 335 24.30 8.60 -8.21
C GLY A 335 23.31 8.88 -9.37
N PRO A 336 22.40 9.87 -9.22
CA PRO A 336 21.35 10.11 -10.21
C PRO A 336 21.88 10.81 -11.47
N LYS A 337 21.20 10.60 -12.60
CA LYS A 337 21.38 11.32 -13.87
C LYS A 337 20.09 12.06 -14.21
N VAL A 338 20.14 13.38 -14.26
CA VAL A 338 18.98 14.27 -14.48
C VAL A 338 18.86 14.67 -15.94
N ARG A 339 17.63 14.82 -16.45
CA ARG A 339 17.31 15.24 -17.82
C ARG A 339 16.23 16.34 -17.87
#